data_AF-A0A7H8HT05-F1
#
_entry.id   AF-A0A7H8HT05-F1
#
_cell.length_a   1.000
_cell.length_b   1.000
_cell.length_c   1.000
_cell.angle_alpha   90.00
_cell.angle_beta   90.00
_cell.angle_gamma   90.00
#
_symmetry.space_group_name_H-M   'P 1'
#
loop_
_entity.id
_entity.type
_entity.pdbx_description
1 polymer ?
#
loop_
_entity_poly.entity_id
_entity_poly.type
_entity_poly.pdbx_seq_one_letter_code
_entity_poly.pdbx_strand_id
1 'polypeptide(L)'
;MSREELARRQAELLHALLAGGPPPEGFDAGRLRVEATVLRRKHGRVLAYQRPELAEALGERFGPLFAQFNRGRPKKAAERSGAYADEFVRWLIEGGHLPKPKRRLVDRLRRR
;
A
#
# COMPACT_ATOMS: atom_id res chain seq x y z
N MET A 1 -22.62 -22.65 10.10
CA MET A 1 -22.09 -21.37 9.59
C MET A 1 -22.81 -21.08 8.28
N SER A 2 -23.52 -19.96 8.17
CA SER A 2 -24.17 -19.50 6.96
C SER A 2 -23.17 -18.86 5.99
N ARG A 3 -23.58 -18.67 4.73
CA ARG A 3 -22.75 -17.96 3.73
C ARG A 3 -22.44 -16.52 4.16
N GLU A 4 -23.39 -15.86 4.81
CA GLU A 4 -23.23 -14.49 5.30
C GLU A 4 -22.23 -14.40 6.46
N GLU A 5 -22.27 -15.36 7.39
CA GLU A 5 -21.31 -15.46 8.48
C GLU A 5 -19.89 -15.66 7.95
N LEU A 6 -19.72 -16.51 6.93
CA LEU A 6 -18.41 -16.73 6.31
C LEU A 6 -17.89 -15.47 5.62
N ALA A 7 -18.74 -14.79 4.84
CA ALA A 7 -18.36 -13.55 4.17
C ALA A 7 -17.94 -12.46 5.17
N ARG A 8 -18.65 -12.35 6.30
CA ARG A 8 -18.29 -11.43 7.39
C ARG A 8 -16.91 -11.76 7.97
N ARG A 9 -16.66 -13.02 8.32
CA ARG A 9 -15.34 -13.44 8.85
C ARG A 9 -14.21 -13.23 7.85
N GLN A 10 -14.44 -13.45 6.56
CA GLN A 10 -13.47 -13.15 5.51
C GLN A 10 -13.16 -11.66 5.42
N ALA A 11 -14.20 -10.81 5.51
CA ALA A 11 -14.02 -9.36 5.52
C ALA A 11 -13.21 -8.89 6.74
N GLU A 12 -13.47 -9.45 7.92
CA GLU A 12 -12.70 -9.18 9.15
C GLU A 12 -11.22 -9.56 8.99
N LEU A 13 -10.95 -10.75 8.44
CA LEU A 13 -9.58 -11.20 8.15
C LEU A 13 -8.88 -10.27 7.16
N LEU A 14 -9.55 -9.89 6.07
CA LEU A 14 -9.00 -8.94 5.09
C LEU A 14 -8.73 -7.58 5.72
N HIS A 15 -9.62 -7.10 6.59
CA HIS A 15 -9.44 -5.84 7.30
C HIS A 15 -8.22 -5.90 8.23
N ALA A 16 -8.02 -7.01 8.97
CA ALA A 16 -6.83 -7.21 9.80
C ALA A 16 -5.52 -7.22 8.99
N LEU A 17 -5.52 -7.93 7.85
CA LEU A 17 -4.33 -8.08 7.01
C LEU A 17 -3.97 -6.82 6.23
N LEU A 18 -4.97 -6.11 5.70
CA LEU A 18 -4.77 -5.07 4.70
C LEU A 18 -5.03 -3.66 5.22
N ALA A 19 -5.89 -3.49 6.23
CA ALA A 19 -6.36 -2.19 6.71
C ALA A 19 -6.07 -1.90 8.19
N GLY A 20 -5.35 -2.79 8.89
CA GLY A 20 -4.96 -2.58 10.29
C GLY A 20 -6.08 -2.88 11.29
N GLY A 21 -7.05 -3.70 10.92
CA GLY A 21 -8.08 -4.20 11.84
C GLY A 21 -7.55 -5.07 12.97
N PRO A 22 -8.34 -5.29 14.03
CA PRO A 22 -8.01 -6.25 15.08
C PRO A 22 -7.94 -7.68 14.50
N PRO A 23 -7.12 -8.57 15.08
CA PRO A 23 -7.11 -9.98 14.70
C PRO A 23 -8.47 -10.62 14.99
N PRO A 24 -9.11 -11.29 14.01
CA PRO A 24 -10.37 -11.98 14.25
C PRO A 24 -10.19 -13.15 15.22
N GLU A 25 -11.26 -13.51 15.93
CA GLU A 25 -11.28 -14.67 16.82
C GLU A 25 -10.82 -15.96 16.11
N GLY A 26 -10.02 -16.76 16.80
CA GLY A 26 -9.48 -18.03 16.27
C GLY A 26 -8.23 -17.88 15.39
N PHE A 27 -7.76 -16.67 15.12
CA PHE A 27 -6.48 -16.43 14.44
C PHE A 27 -5.38 -16.03 15.42
N ASP A 28 -4.18 -16.56 15.18
CA ASP A 28 -2.99 -16.12 15.90
C ASP A 28 -2.57 -14.70 15.47
N ALA A 29 -2.59 -13.77 16.42
CA ALA A 29 -2.29 -12.37 16.17
C ALA A 29 -0.84 -12.13 15.71
N GLY A 30 0.11 -12.99 16.11
CA GLY A 30 1.51 -12.92 15.68
C GLY A 30 1.66 -13.30 14.21
N ARG A 31 1.06 -14.43 13.80
CA ARG A 31 1.06 -14.90 12.41
C ARG A 31 0.34 -13.92 11.49
N LEU A 32 -0.77 -13.33 11.91
CA LEU A 32 -1.43 -12.27 11.13
C LEU A 32 -0.54 -11.04 10.93
N ARG A 33 0.22 -10.63 11.95
CA ARG A 33 1.18 -9.52 11.82
C ARG A 33 2.31 -9.83 10.82
N VAL A 34 2.79 -11.07 10.80
CA VAL A 34 3.77 -11.54 9.81
C VAL A 34 3.17 -11.49 8.41
N GLU A 35 1.99 -12.06 8.21
CA GLU A 35 1.31 -12.08 6.90
C GLU A 35 0.99 -10.67 6.39
N ALA A 36 0.47 -9.80 7.25
CA ALA A 36 0.24 -8.40 6.92
C ALA A 36 1.54 -7.71 6.45
N THR A 37 2.68 -8.01 7.07
CA THR A 37 3.98 -7.47 6.67
C THR A 37 4.43 -8.01 5.31
N VAL A 38 4.24 -9.30 5.04
CA VAL A 38 4.54 -9.92 3.74
C VAL A 38 3.67 -9.31 2.64
N LEU A 39 2.36 -9.16 2.88
CA LEU A 39 1.42 -8.55 1.93
C LEU A 39 1.79 -7.09 1.62
N ARG A 40 2.17 -6.30 2.64
CA ARG A 40 2.68 -4.94 2.43
C ARG A 40 3.94 -4.91 1.56
N ARG A 41 4.90 -5.80 1.80
CA ARG A 41 6.12 -5.91 0.96
C ARG A 41 5.78 -6.30 -0.48
N LYS A 42 4.87 -7.26 -0.67
CA LYS A 42 4.38 -7.65 -2.01
C LYS A 42 3.72 -6.47 -2.72
N HIS A 43 2.90 -5.70 -2.02
CA HIS A 43 2.27 -4.51 -2.59
C HIS A 43 3.30 -3.45 -2.99
N GLY A 44 4.31 -3.21 -2.15
CA GLY A 44 5.41 -2.29 -2.49
C GLY A 44 6.16 -2.74 -3.74
N ARG A 45 6.42 -4.04 -3.88
CA ARG A 45 7.08 -4.60 -5.07
C ARG A 45 6.24 -4.43 -6.34
N VAL A 46 4.92 -4.62 -6.25
CA VAL A 46 4.01 -4.34 -7.39
C VAL A 46 4.08 -2.87 -7.78
N LEU A 47 4.08 -1.95 -6.80
CA LEU A 47 4.17 -0.52 -7.08
C LEU A 47 5.53 -0.15 -7.70
N ALA A 48 6.62 -0.74 -7.22
CA ALA A 48 7.95 -0.57 -7.80
C ALA A 48 7.99 -1.02 -9.28
N TYR A 49 7.31 -2.13 -9.63
CA TYR A 49 7.19 -2.54 -11.03
C TYR A 49 6.32 -1.58 -11.87
N GLN A 50 5.30 -0.96 -11.27
CA GLN A 50 4.42 -0.01 -11.95
C GLN A 50 5.03 1.40 -12.13
N ARG A 51 6.01 1.74 -11.29
CA ARG A 51 6.70 3.04 -11.22
C ARG A 51 8.20 2.81 -11.00
N PRO A 52 8.91 2.16 -11.94
CA PRO A 52 10.33 1.84 -11.80
C PRO A 52 11.18 3.10 -11.54
N GLU A 53 10.80 4.23 -12.13
CA GLU A 53 11.47 5.52 -11.94
C GLU A 53 11.46 6.01 -10.48
N LEU A 54 10.42 5.67 -9.70
CA LEU A 54 10.35 6.00 -8.28
C LEU A 54 11.24 5.06 -7.46
N ALA A 55 11.26 3.78 -7.82
CA ALA A 55 12.11 2.78 -7.16
C ALA A 55 13.60 3.10 -7.38
N GLU A 56 13.98 3.47 -8.60
CA GLU A 56 15.33 3.92 -8.93
C GLU A 56 15.71 5.20 -8.18
N ALA A 57 14.83 6.21 -8.17
CA ALA A 57 15.11 7.48 -7.51
C ALA A 57 15.25 7.37 -5.98
N LEU A 58 14.51 6.46 -5.34
CA LEU A 58 14.53 6.27 -3.90
C LEU A 58 15.53 5.20 -3.44
N GLY A 59 15.91 4.25 -4.31
CA GLY A 59 16.76 3.12 -3.98
C GLY A 59 16.27 2.37 -2.74
N GLU A 60 17.19 2.09 -1.81
CA GLU A 60 16.91 1.39 -0.55
C GLU A 60 15.85 2.09 0.32
N ARG A 61 15.61 3.39 0.12
CA ARG A 61 14.59 4.14 0.87
C ARG A 61 13.17 3.82 0.41
N PHE A 62 12.98 3.24 -0.78
CA PHE A 62 11.65 2.96 -1.33
C PHE A 62 10.82 2.08 -0.39
N GLY A 63 11.39 0.95 0.05
CA GLY A 63 10.69 -0.02 0.89
C GLY A 63 10.22 0.57 2.23
N PRO A 64 11.11 1.18 3.03
CA PRO A 64 10.74 1.85 4.28
C PRO A 64 9.69 2.95 4.10
N LEU A 65 9.86 3.81 3.08
CA LEU A 65 8.93 4.90 2.80
C LEU A 65 7.56 4.39 2.36
N PHE A 66 7.52 3.38 1.50
CA PHE A 66 6.27 2.75 1.10
C PHE A 66 5.55 2.09 2.28
N ALA A 67 6.29 1.39 3.15
CA ALA A 67 5.72 0.76 4.34
C ALA A 67 5.11 1.80 5.31
N GLN A 68 5.75 2.97 5.46
CA GLN A 68 5.24 4.07 6.25
C GLN A 68 3.95 4.65 5.65
N PHE A 69 3.97 4.97 4.36
CA PHE A 69 2.80 5.47 3.62
C PHE A 69 1.61 4.50 3.73
N ASN A 70 1.84 3.21 3.42
CA ASN A 70 0.78 2.21 3.43
C ASN A 70 0.19 1.97 4.82
N ARG A 71 0.97 2.14 5.90
CA ARG A 71 0.46 2.06 7.28
C ARG A 71 -0.50 3.21 7.61
N GLY A 72 -0.18 4.43 7.18
CA GLY A 72 -1.04 5.60 7.38
C GLY A 72 -2.23 5.66 6.43
N ARG A 73 -2.11 5.02 5.27
CA ARG A 73 -3.15 5.00 4.23
C ARG A 73 -3.21 3.63 3.55
N PRO A 74 -3.87 2.64 4.16
CA PRO A 74 -4.18 1.38 3.48
C PRO A 74 -4.91 1.61 2.16
N LYS A 75 -4.57 0.85 1.12
CA LYS A 75 -5.26 0.92 -0.17
C LYS A 75 -6.69 0.40 -0.01
N LYS A 76 -7.65 1.18 -0.51
CA LYS A 76 -9.07 0.75 -0.52
C LYS A 76 -9.30 -0.29 -1.63
N ALA A 77 -10.25 -1.21 -1.43
CA ALA A 77 -10.56 -2.24 -2.42
C ALA A 77 -10.99 -1.64 -3.77
N ALA A 78 -11.86 -0.62 -3.73
CA ALA A 78 -12.35 0.09 -4.91
C ALA A 78 -11.32 1.04 -5.56
N GLU A 79 -10.17 1.28 -4.92
CA GLU A 79 -9.16 2.19 -5.44
C GLU A 79 -8.31 1.50 -6.50
N ARG A 80 -8.17 2.13 -7.67
CA ARG A 80 -7.28 1.62 -8.72
C ARG A 80 -5.82 1.73 -8.28
N SER A 81 -5.00 0.74 -8.63
CA SER A 81 -3.58 0.73 -8.26
C SER A 81 -2.80 1.96 -8.74
N GLY A 82 -3.10 2.47 -9.93
CA GLY A 82 -2.48 3.71 -10.44
C GLY A 82 -2.82 4.94 -9.57
N ALA A 83 -4.08 5.07 -9.14
CA ALA A 83 -4.49 6.18 -8.26
C ALA A 83 -3.79 6.08 -6.89
N TYR A 84 -3.67 4.86 -6.34
CA TYR A 84 -2.93 4.63 -5.11
C TYR A 84 -1.43 5.00 -5.24
N ALA A 85 -0.83 4.71 -6.40
CA ALA A 85 0.55 5.10 -6.70
C ALA A 85 0.71 6.62 -6.80
N ASP A 86 -0.25 7.32 -7.40
CA ASP A 86 -0.23 8.79 -7.49
C ASP A 86 -0.32 9.45 -6.11
N GLU A 87 -1.08 8.85 -5.18
CA GLU A 87 -1.14 9.30 -3.78
C GLU A 87 0.18 9.05 -3.04
N PHE A 88 0.88 7.94 -3.33
CA PHE A 88 2.22 7.71 -2.79
C PHE A 88 3.21 8.77 -3.30
N VAL A 89 3.16 9.11 -4.59
CA VAL A 89 3.98 10.20 -5.17
C VAL A 89 3.70 11.52 -4.48
N ARG A 90 2.43 11.86 -4.27
CA ARG A 90 2.04 13.08 -3.56
C ARG A 90 2.61 13.10 -2.15
N TRP A 91 2.43 12.02 -1.39
CA TRP A 91 2.95 11.88 -0.04
C TRP A 91 4.48 12.03 0.01
N LEU A 92 5.20 11.46 -0.96
CA LEU A 92 6.66 11.61 -1.08
C LEU A 92 7.09 13.07 -1.32
N ILE A 93 6.36 13.81 -2.15
CA ILE A 93 6.65 15.23 -2.42
C ILE A 93 6.35 16.08 -1.19
N GLU A 94 5.22 15.86 -0.54
CA GLU A 94 4.81 16.58 0.66
C GLU A 94 5.76 16.32 1.83
N GLY A 95 6.25 15.08 1.96
CA GLY A 95 7.28 14.70 2.94
C GLY A 95 8.72 15.08 2.55
N GLY A 96 8.93 15.76 1.41
CA GLY A 96 10.26 16.17 0.94
C GLY A 96 11.19 15.02 0.53
N HIS A 97 10.63 13.82 0.30
CA HIS A 97 11.39 12.65 -0.17
C HIS A 97 11.65 12.69 -1.67
N LEU A 98 10.86 13.46 -2.42
CA LEU A 98 11.07 13.74 -3.84
C LEU A 98 10.96 15.26 -4.10
N PRO A 99 11.75 15.80 -5.05
CA PRO A 99 11.65 17.20 -5.43
C PRO A 99 10.27 17.50 -6.02
N LYS A 100 9.76 18.73 -5.78
CA LYS A 100 8.55 19.20 -6.45
C LYS A 100 8.79 19.14 -7.97
N PRO A 101 7.97 18.41 -8.71
CA PRO A 101 8.17 18.26 -10.13
C PRO A 101 8.06 19.62 -10.81
N LYS A 102 9.10 20.02 -11.55
CA LYS A 102 9.01 21.14 -12.50
C LYS A 102 7.88 20.77 -13.46
N ARG A 103 6.91 21.67 -13.68
CA ARG A 103 5.58 21.48 -14.35
C ARG A 103 5.51 20.48 -15.52
N ARG A 104 6.61 20.14 -16.20
CA ARG A 104 6.73 19.17 -17.30
C ARG A 104 6.94 17.70 -16.91
N LEU A 105 7.32 17.36 -15.67
CA LEU A 105 7.55 15.96 -15.24
C LEU A 105 6.25 15.30 -14.73
N VAL A 106 5.35 16.07 -14.11
CA VAL A 106 4.05 15.61 -13.59
C VAL A 106 3.16 15.04 -14.68
N ASP A 107 3.16 15.69 -15.84
CA ASP A 107 2.32 15.30 -16.98
C ASP A 107 2.73 13.96 -17.58
N ARG A 108 3.98 13.52 -17.34
CA ARG A 108 4.50 12.22 -17.80
C ARG A 108 4.19 11.08 -16.82
N LEU A 109 4.15 11.37 -15.52
CA LEU A 109 3.84 10.41 -14.47
C LEU A 109 2.34 10.17 -14.27
N ARG A 110 1.49 11.14 -14.67
CA ARG A 110 0.02 11.04 -14.61
C ARG A 110 -0.63 10.36 -15.83
N ARG A 111 0.13 10.12 -16.91
CA ARG A 111 -0.39 9.58 -18.19
C ARG A 111 0.24 8.23 -18.55
N ARG A 112 0.12 7.22 -17.69
CA ARG A 112 0.22 5.80 -18.08
C ARG A 112 -0.68 4.95 -17.20
#